data_AF-A0A9C7W1N0-F1
#
_entry.id   AF-A0A9C7W1N0-F1
#
_cell.length_a   1.000
_cell.length_b   1.000
_cell.length_c   1.000
_cell.angle_alpha   90.00
_cell.angle_beta   90.00
_cell.angle_gamma   90.00
#
_symmetry.space_group_name_H-M   'P 1'
#
loop_
_entity.id
_entity.type
_entity.pdbx_description
1 polymer ?
#
loop_
_entity_poly.entity_id
_entity_poly.type
_entity_poly.pdbx_seq_one_letter_code
_entity_poly.pdbx_strand_id
1 'polypeptide(L)' 'VFIERLWWSVKYQDVYLKAYGSIAEARNGLREYFEFYNRRRHQSLDRRTPDDVYWNTLPPREVAA' A
#
# COMPACT_ATOMS: atom_id res chain seq x y z
N VAL A 1 10.37 3.83 -9.02
CA VAL A 1 9.02 4.02 -9.62
C VAL A 1 7.85 3.52 -8.75
N PHE A 2 7.75 2.24 -8.33
CA PHE A 2 6.59 1.76 -7.54
C PHE A 2 6.53 2.37 -6.13
N ILE A 3 7.63 2.28 -5.36
CA ILE A 3 7.72 2.83 -4.00
C ILE A 3 7.54 4.36 -3.99
N GLU A 4 8.07 5.05 -5.00
CA GLU A 4 7.93 6.51 -5.13
C GLU A 4 6.47 6.92 -5.35
N ARG A 5 5.74 6.23 -6.25
CA ARG A 5 4.32 6.49 -6.51
C ARG A 5 3.44 6.13 -5.32
N LEU A 6 3.80 5.06 -4.59
CA LEU A 6 3.17 4.71 -3.32
C LEU A 6 3.34 5.86 -2.32
N TRP A 7 4.57 6.34 -2.13
CA TRP A 7 4.85 7.36 -1.13
C TRP A 7 4.24 8.72 -1.47
N TRP A 8 4.12 9.04 -2.76
CA TRP A 8 3.33 10.19 -3.20
C TRP A 8 1.85 10.03 -2.82
N SER A 9 1.27 8.86 -3.11
CA SER A 9 -0.15 8.61 -2.81
C SER A 9 -0.43 8.69 -1.31
N VAL A 10 0.40 8.07 -0.47
CA VAL A 10 0.25 8.11 1.00
C VAL A 10 0.28 9.55 1.52
N LYS A 11 1.24 10.36 1.06
CA LYS A 11 1.37 11.74 1.53
C LYS A 11 0.16 12.59 1.15
N TYR A 12 -0.24 12.55 -0.12
CA TYR A 12 -1.25 13.47 -0.65
C TYR A 12 -2.70 13.00 -0.47
N GLN A 13 -2.95 11.68 -0.39
CA GLN A 13 -4.31 11.13 -0.26
C GLN A 13 -4.67 10.78 1.18
N ASP A 14 -3.71 10.78 2.11
CA ASP A 14 -3.96 10.40 3.51
C ASP A 14 -3.34 11.39 4.49
N VAL A 15 -2.01 11.44 4.57
CA VAL A 15 -1.31 12.15 5.65
C VAL A 15 -1.59 13.66 5.63
N TYR A 16 -1.50 14.32 4.47
CA TYR A 16 -1.74 15.75 4.36
C TYR A 16 -3.22 16.12 4.48
N LEU A 17 -4.14 15.19 4.21
CA LEU A 17 -5.57 15.44 4.33
C LEU A 17 -6.07 15.26 5.77
N LYS A 18 -5.53 14.26 6.48
CA LYS A 18 -6.00 13.90 7.83
C LYS A 18 -5.29 14.64 8.95
N ALA A 19 -4.08 15.16 8.69
CA ALA A 19 -3.30 15.96 9.65
C ALA A 19 -3.26 15.32 11.06
N TYR A 20 -2.92 14.03 11.12
CA TYR A 20 -2.95 13.22 12.35
C TYR A 20 -2.31 13.95 13.55
N GLY A 21 -3.00 13.95 14.68
CA GLY A 21 -2.57 14.67 15.89
C GLY A 21 -1.56 13.89 16.75
N SER A 22 -1.38 12.60 16.49
CA SER A 22 -0.39 11.77 17.19
C SER A 22 0.15 10.64 16.31
N ILE A 23 1.29 10.07 16.72
CA ILE A 23 1.87 8.89 16.06
C ILE A 23 0.94 7.68 16.18
N ALA A 24 0.23 7.53 17.30
CA ALA A 24 -0.69 6.41 17.50
C ALA A 24 -1.86 6.48 16.49
N GLU A 25 -2.41 7.67 16.31
CA GLU A 25 -3.45 7.94 15.32
C GLU A 25 -2.93 7.72 13.89
N ALA A 26 -1.77 8.28 13.56
CA ALA A 26 -1.14 8.09 12.26
C ALA A 26 -0.90 6.60 11.94
N ARG A 27 -0.47 5.80 12.92
CA ARG A 27 -0.24 4.36 12.72
C ARG A 27 -1.53 3.62 12.41
N ASN A 28 -2.63 3.95 13.09
CA ASN A 28 -3.93 3.33 12.84
C ASN A 28 -4.49 3.77 11.49
N GLY A 29 -4.47 5.07 11.19
CA GLY A 29 -4.96 5.60 9.92
C GLY A 29 -4.15 5.13 8.72
N LEU A 30 -2.82 5.02 8.84
CA LEU A 30 -1.98 4.44 7.79
C LEU A 30 -2.26 2.95 7.60
N ARG A 31 -2.54 2.18 8.65
CA ARG A 31 -2.94 0.78 8.52
C ARG A 31 -4.21 0.66 7.66
N GLU A 32 -5.24 1.43 8.00
CA GLU A 32 -6.50 1.45 7.24
C GLU A 32 -6.26 1.89 5.78
N TYR A 33 -5.43 2.92 5.58
CA TYR A 33 -5.09 3.39 4.24
C TYR A 33 -4.38 2.32 3.42
N PHE A 34 -3.39 1.62 3.97
CA PHE A 34 -2.67 0.57 3.24
C PHE A 34 -3.56 -0.65 2.95
N GLU A 35 -4.45 -1.04 3.86
CA GLU A 35 -5.44 -2.10 3.60
C GLU A 35 -6.36 -1.73 2.42
N PHE A 36 -6.84 -0.49 2.38
CA PHE A 36 -7.60 0.01 1.24
C PHE A 36 -6.77 0.06 -0.04
N TYR A 37 -5.58 0.64 0.02
CA TYR A 37 -4.71 0.86 -1.13
C TYR A 37 -4.35 -0.47 -1.81
N ASN A 38 -4.05 -1.49 -1.01
CA ASN A 38 -3.66 -2.83 -1.45
C ASN A 38 -4.80 -3.65 -2.05
N ARG A 39 -6.06 -3.33 -1.71
CA ARG A 39 -7.26 -3.96 -2.27
C ARG A 39 -7.86 -3.18 -3.46
N ARG A 40 -7.47 -1.92 -3.65
CA ARG A 40 -7.95 -1.10 -4.77
C ARG A 40 -7.25 -1.51 -6.07
N ARG A 41 -8.00 -1.48 -7.19
CA ARG A 41 -7.41 -1.62 -8.53
C ARG A 41 -6.63 -0.37 -8.92
N HIS A 42 -5.45 -0.52 -9.51
CA HIS A 42 -4.65 0.59 -10.00
C HIS A 42 -4.45 0.50 -11.51
N GLN A 43 -4.65 1.61 -12.22
CA GLN A 43 -4.49 1.66 -13.68
C GLN A 43 -3.05 1.35 -14.10
N SER A 44 -2.05 1.77 -13.33
CA SER A 44 -0.64 1.47 -13.60
C SER A 44 -0.25 0.01 -13.34
N LEU A 45 -1.17 -0.80 -12.82
CA LEU A 45 -1.00 -2.24 -12.60
C LEU A 45 -1.99 -3.04 -13.47
N ASP A 46 -2.34 -2.53 -14.65
CA ASP A 46 -3.30 -3.15 -15.57
C ASP A 46 -4.64 -3.47 -14.90
N ARG A 47 -5.11 -2.53 -14.05
CA ARG A 47 -6.33 -2.68 -13.22
C ARG A 47 -6.28 -3.85 -12.23
N ARG A 48 -5.11 -4.37 -11.89
CA ARG A 48 -4.92 -5.32 -10.77
C ARG A 48 -4.74 -4.60 -9.45
N THR A 49 -4.87 -5.33 -8.35
CA THR A 49 -4.57 -4.81 -7.00
C THR A 49 -3.08 -5.01 -6.67
N PRO A 50 -2.48 -4.18 -5.79
CA PRO A 50 -1.11 -4.37 -5.36
C PRO A 50 -0.89 -5.73 -4.68
N ASP A 51 -1.88 -6.19 -3.89
CA ASP A 51 -1.83 -7.53 -3.28
C ASP A 51 -1.74 -8.61 -4.36
N ASP A 52 -2.60 -8.56 -5.38
CA ASP A 52 -2.56 -9.53 -6.49
C ASP A 52 -1.19 -9.54 -7.17
N VAL A 53 -0.63 -8.37 -7.45
CA VAL A 53 0.69 -8.29 -8.11
C VAL A 53 1.77 -8.87 -7.22
N TYR A 54 1.77 -8.51 -5.93
CA TYR A 54 2.76 -9.01 -4.97
C TYR A 54 2.72 -10.53 -4.85
N TRP A 55 1.57 -11.12 -4.54
CA TRP A 55 1.45 -12.57 -4.33
C TRP A 55 1.76 -13.39 -5.58
N ASN A 56 1.46 -12.87 -6.77
CA ASN A 56 1.77 -13.54 -8.04
C ASN A 56 3.21 -13.35 -8.51
N THR A 57 3.97 -12.43 -7.91
CA THR A 57 5.39 -12.16 -8.28
C THR A 57 6.37 -12.71 -7.25
N LEU A 58 5.88 -13.19 -6.10
CA LEU A 58 6.73 -13.83 -5.11
C LEU A 58 7.34 -15.11 -5.69
N PRO A 59 8.65 -15.32 -5.52
CA PRO A 59 9.26 -16.59 -5.87
C PRO A 59 8.64 -17.70 -5.01
N PRO A 60 8.57 -18.94 -5.51
CA PRO A 60 8.19 -20.09 -4.70
C PRO A 60 9.04 -20.08 -3.43
N ARG A 61 8.38 -20.14 -2.29
CA ARG A 61 9.06 -20.19 -1.01
C ARG A 61 9.87 -21.49 -1.00
N GLU A 62 11.19 -21.41 -1.09
CA GLU A 62 12.05 -22.57 -0.87
C GLU A 62 11.75 -23.10 0.52
N VAL A 63 11.05 -24.23 0.57
CA VAL A 63 10.80 -24.94 1.81
C VAL A 63 12.15 -25.55 2.16
N ALA A 64 12.85 -24.96 3.15
CA ALA A 64 14.02 -25.59 3.72
C ALA A 64 13.61 -26.97 4.23
N ALA A 65 14.12 -28.02 3.57
CA ALA A 65 13.91 -29.42 3.91
C ALA A 65 14.73 -29.81 5.15
#